data_AF-A0A0W0VBB1-F1
#
_entry.id   AF-A0A0W0VBB1-F1
#
_cell.length_a   1.000
_cell.length_b   1.000
_cell.length_c   1.000
_cell.angle_alpha   90.00
_cell.angle_beta   90.00
_cell.angle_gamma   90.00
#
_symmetry.space_group_name_H-M   'P 1'
#
loop_
_entity.id
_entity.type
_entity.pdbx_description
1 polymer ?
#
loop_
_entity_poly.entity_id
_entity_poly.type
_entity_poly.pdbx_seq_one_letter_code
_entity_poly.pdbx_strand_id
1 'polypeptide(L)'
;MGKAQKDFRQRDNEDSRKFNVWYHLDDCRRIVWAYYQSMLQSKALDETKKNQFLPPYVFMDGIDELPFEEIVDFCKGLLLKSNKRYFPILFKPEMGSAHYMAAILCRQPSGSIKFFLFNPLGYPTSEARARAVKKLKLPSEFMVAGMPLALSPHEIQSERKDIAAQSDADVAEEEKKKLVSCGPICLEFLRYALNHPDWIASLDDSFALPEELLRYNCELPVYKEHIEGIRRSHDELLGRMADSDIELVEDFYKDPTEAFIVKNEAIRRKEEIQRRAALVYDFDDSEGDQEFSYDESDPEHDLADEELLESPRNEAPLKRPADSLKVSVEFPQEEISTSHSEHEQLLNDHNSESSYSPSEPLSSASPFRPLGVKLVQNEIARLESSDSCFNFGSYQKAQRIKSALTNAISKQVLDVRLDKDVREALASHRIFSFFSLKKAKALDNIDESLRTEASLNV
;
A
#
# COMPACT_ATOMS: atom_id res chain seq x y z
N MET A 1 30.86 7.67 -10.41
CA MET A 1 29.63 7.27 -9.69
C MET A 1 28.47 7.65 -10.58
N GLY A 2 27.70 6.68 -11.07
CA GLY A 2 26.53 6.94 -11.92
C GLY A 2 25.37 7.55 -11.13
N LYS A 3 24.34 8.07 -11.82
CA LYS A 3 23.17 8.71 -11.20
C LYS A 3 22.46 7.78 -10.23
N ALA A 4 22.23 6.52 -10.61
CA ALA A 4 21.54 5.54 -9.76
C ALA A 4 22.22 5.31 -8.40
N GLN A 5 23.55 5.15 -8.39
CA GLN A 5 24.33 4.99 -7.17
C GLN A 5 24.36 6.28 -6.33
N LYS A 6 24.45 7.44 -6.98
CA LYS A 6 24.37 8.73 -6.29
C LYS A 6 23.03 8.89 -5.57
N ASP A 7 21.93 8.65 -6.28
CA ASP A 7 20.58 8.71 -5.74
C ASP A 7 20.49 7.79 -4.51
N PHE A 8 20.90 6.53 -4.63
CA PHE A 8 20.85 5.56 -3.53
C PHE A 8 21.59 6.03 -2.26
N ARG A 9 22.76 6.66 -2.40
CA ARG A 9 23.59 7.13 -1.26
C ARG A 9 23.13 8.45 -0.65
N GLN A 10 22.25 9.21 -1.33
CA GLN A 10 21.91 10.58 -0.95
C GLN A 10 20.40 10.81 -0.92
N ARG A 11 19.60 9.76 -1.08
CA ARG A 11 18.15 9.88 -1.20
C ARG A 11 17.58 10.43 0.09
N ASP A 12 16.79 11.49 -0.03
CA ASP A 12 16.18 12.18 1.11
C ASP A 12 17.20 12.64 2.17
N ASN A 13 18.45 12.88 1.75
CA ASN A 13 19.61 13.18 2.60
C ASN A 13 20.04 12.02 3.52
N GLU A 14 19.58 10.81 3.24
CA GLU A 14 19.96 9.59 3.93
C GLU A 14 20.80 8.69 3.00
N ASP A 15 21.68 7.88 3.60
CA ASP A 15 22.51 6.91 2.88
C ASP A 15 21.85 5.54 2.96
N SER A 16 21.24 5.08 1.86
CA SER A 16 20.51 3.81 1.81
C SER A 16 21.38 2.57 2.05
N ARG A 17 22.72 2.72 2.13
CA ARG A 17 23.61 1.65 2.58
C ARG A 17 23.51 1.38 4.07
N LYS A 18 23.10 2.38 4.86
CA LYS A 18 22.89 2.24 6.30
C LYS A 18 21.69 1.34 6.59
N PHE A 19 21.78 0.58 7.67
CA PHE A 19 20.75 -0.38 8.04
C PHE A 19 19.39 0.30 8.28
N ASN A 20 19.36 1.43 8.98
CA ASN A 20 18.17 2.14 9.43
C ASN A 20 17.39 2.91 8.34
N VAL A 21 17.82 2.83 7.07
CA VAL A 21 17.22 3.57 5.96
C VAL A 21 16.37 2.64 5.11
N TRP A 22 15.15 3.05 4.76
CA TRP A 22 14.28 2.29 3.89
C TRP A 22 14.73 2.37 2.43
N TYR A 23 14.53 1.29 1.70
CA TYR A 23 14.71 1.33 0.26
C TYR A 23 13.60 2.11 -0.39
N HIS A 24 13.99 3.04 -1.25
CA HIS A 24 13.06 3.73 -2.10
C HIS A 24 12.62 2.85 -3.26
N LEU A 25 11.41 3.10 -3.74
CA LEU A 25 10.79 2.37 -4.82
C LEU A 25 11.65 2.33 -6.09
N ASP A 26 12.16 3.48 -6.52
CA ASP A 26 13.02 3.57 -7.72
C ASP A 26 14.31 2.76 -7.58
N ASP A 27 14.88 2.70 -6.37
CA ASP A 27 16.08 1.89 -6.14
C ASP A 27 15.74 0.41 -6.26
N CYS A 28 14.60 -0.02 -5.71
CA CYS A 28 14.08 -1.37 -5.92
C CYS A 28 13.83 -1.68 -7.41
N ARG A 29 13.19 -0.77 -8.17
CA ARG A 29 12.96 -0.93 -9.61
C ARG A 29 14.26 -1.14 -10.38
N ARG A 30 15.25 -0.29 -10.12
CA ARG A 30 16.58 -0.34 -10.74
C ARG A 30 17.32 -1.63 -10.39
N ILE A 31 17.31 -2.04 -9.11
CA ILE A 31 17.97 -3.28 -8.65
C ILE A 31 17.31 -4.52 -9.27
N VAL A 32 15.98 -4.63 -9.21
CA VAL A 32 15.25 -5.77 -9.81
C VAL A 32 15.47 -5.84 -11.32
N TRP A 33 15.46 -4.69 -11.99
CA TRP A 33 15.74 -4.63 -13.43
C TRP A 33 17.17 -5.10 -13.74
N ALA A 34 18.16 -4.63 -12.99
CA ALA A 34 19.55 -5.07 -13.15
C ALA A 34 19.72 -6.58 -12.92
N TYR A 35 19.00 -7.16 -11.94
CA TYR A 35 18.96 -8.62 -11.78
C TYR A 35 18.34 -9.34 -12.96
N TYR A 36 17.25 -8.82 -13.50
CA TYR A 36 16.62 -9.40 -14.68
C TYR A 36 17.54 -9.35 -15.90
N GLN A 37 18.19 -8.21 -16.16
CA GLN A 37 19.16 -8.08 -17.25
C GLN A 37 20.36 -9.02 -17.08
N SER A 38 20.89 -9.12 -15.85
CA SER A 38 21.97 -10.05 -15.52
C SER A 38 21.55 -11.51 -15.77
N MET A 39 20.32 -11.89 -15.42
CA MET A 39 19.75 -13.20 -15.70
C MET A 39 19.66 -13.48 -17.20
N LEU A 40 19.19 -12.52 -18.00
CA LEU A 40 19.13 -12.65 -19.46
C LEU A 40 20.52 -12.83 -20.09
N GLN A 41 21.54 -12.16 -19.54
CA GLN A 41 22.93 -12.23 -20.01
C GLN A 41 23.70 -13.43 -19.43
N SER A 42 23.17 -14.10 -18.41
CA SER A 42 23.83 -15.20 -17.72
C SER A 42 24.05 -16.39 -18.66
N LYS A 43 25.25 -16.98 -18.59
CA LYS A 43 25.56 -18.25 -19.29
C LYS A 43 25.14 -19.48 -18.48
N ALA A 44 24.78 -19.30 -17.21
CA ALA A 44 24.38 -20.40 -16.33
C ALA A 44 22.96 -20.90 -16.62
N LEU A 45 22.13 -20.08 -17.27
CA LEU A 45 20.78 -20.44 -17.70
C LEU A 45 20.75 -20.59 -19.22
N ASP A 46 20.07 -21.63 -19.69
CA ASP A 46 19.74 -21.76 -21.10
C ASP A 46 18.65 -20.76 -21.51
N GLU A 47 18.54 -20.51 -22.83
CA GLU A 47 17.54 -19.57 -23.38
C GLU A 47 16.11 -20.01 -23.10
N THR A 48 15.84 -21.31 -22.96
CA THR A 48 14.49 -21.81 -22.66
C THR A 48 14.08 -21.37 -21.25
N LYS A 49 14.97 -21.46 -20.27
CA LYS A 49 14.76 -21.03 -18.90
C LYS A 49 14.61 -19.52 -18.78
N LYS A 50 15.47 -18.75 -19.45
CA LYS A 50 15.36 -17.28 -19.49
C LYS A 50 14.02 -16.83 -20.07
N ASN A 51 13.59 -17.49 -21.15
CA ASN A 51 12.34 -17.16 -21.82
C ASN A 51 11.07 -17.55 -21.05
N GLN A 52 11.17 -18.16 -19.88
CA GLN A 52 10.01 -18.46 -19.01
C GLN A 52 9.53 -17.24 -18.21
N PHE A 53 10.31 -16.18 -18.10
CA PHE A 53 9.96 -15.04 -17.26
C PHE A 53 9.31 -13.90 -18.06
N LEU A 54 8.25 -13.32 -17.48
CA LEU A 54 7.92 -11.93 -17.72
C LEU A 54 8.98 -11.04 -17.03
N PRO A 55 9.28 -9.85 -17.59
CA PRO A 55 10.05 -8.85 -16.88
C PRO A 55 9.42 -8.59 -15.50
N PRO A 56 10.19 -8.61 -14.40
CA PRO A 56 9.63 -8.39 -13.07
C PRO A 56 9.01 -7.01 -12.93
N TYR A 57 8.03 -6.89 -12.03
CA TYR A 57 7.35 -5.63 -11.79
C TYR A 57 7.41 -5.20 -10.32
N VAL A 58 7.99 -4.03 -10.07
CA VAL A 58 7.91 -3.34 -8.78
C VAL A 58 6.78 -2.31 -8.79
N PHE A 59 5.77 -2.57 -7.96
CA PHE A 59 4.59 -1.75 -7.79
C PHE A 59 4.86 -0.44 -7.06
N MET A 60 4.18 0.62 -7.47
CA MET A 60 4.27 1.91 -6.79
C MET A 60 3.63 1.89 -5.40
N ASP A 61 4.03 2.84 -4.56
CA ASP A 61 3.38 3.09 -3.28
C ASP A 61 1.94 3.59 -3.49
N GLY A 62 1.06 3.34 -2.52
CA GLY A 62 -0.37 3.69 -2.61
C GLY A 62 -1.23 2.66 -3.35
N ILE A 63 -0.70 1.47 -3.60
CA ILE A 63 -1.46 0.39 -4.23
C ILE A 63 -2.55 -0.21 -3.34
N ASP A 64 -2.45 -0.01 -2.04
CA ASP A 64 -3.45 -0.40 -1.05
C ASP A 64 -4.76 0.39 -1.15
N GLU A 65 -4.77 1.46 -1.94
CA GLU A 65 -6.00 2.09 -2.41
C GLU A 65 -6.84 1.13 -3.26
N LEU A 66 -6.20 0.13 -3.88
CA LEU A 66 -6.86 -0.97 -4.56
C LEU A 66 -7.00 -2.18 -3.63
N PRO A 67 -8.08 -2.95 -3.75
CA PRO A 67 -8.12 -4.30 -3.20
C PRO A 67 -6.92 -5.10 -3.71
N PHE A 68 -6.17 -5.75 -2.80
CA PHE A 68 -4.99 -6.51 -3.17
C PHE A 68 -5.27 -7.56 -4.25
N GLU A 69 -6.46 -8.15 -4.18
CA GLU A 69 -6.98 -9.10 -5.16
C GLU A 69 -7.03 -8.55 -6.59
N GLU A 70 -7.40 -7.27 -6.79
CA GLU A 70 -7.48 -6.64 -8.12
C GLU A 70 -6.09 -6.44 -8.76
N ILE A 71 -5.09 -6.19 -7.92
CA ILE A 71 -3.69 -6.07 -8.33
C ILE A 71 -3.19 -7.42 -8.82
N VAL A 72 -3.43 -8.45 -8.00
CA VAL A 72 -3.01 -9.82 -8.28
C VAL A 72 -3.74 -10.36 -9.52
N ASP A 73 -5.03 -10.07 -9.68
CA ASP A 73 -5.81 -10.46 -10.86
C ASP A 73 -5.31 -9.77 -12.14
N PHE A 74 -4.91 -8.50 -12.07
CA PHE A 74 -4.26 -7.84 -13.20
C PHE A 74 -2.96 -8.55 -13.59
N CYS A 75 -2.08 -8.86 -12.63
CA CYS A 75 -0.86 -9.61 -12.88
C CYS A 75 -1.13 -10.98 -13.48
N LYS A 76 -2.14 -11.68 -12.97
CA LYS A 76 -2.62 -12.95 -13.51
C LYS A 76 -3.05 -12.79 -14.98
N GLY A 77 -3.81 -11.74 -15.30
CA GLY A 77 -4.22 -11.43 -16.67
C GLY A 77 -3.03 -11.20 -17.61
N LEU A 78 -2.02 -10.45 -17.18
CA LEU A 78 -0.78 -10.27 -17.95
C LEU A 78 -0.04 -11.59 -18.19
N LEU A 79 0.11 -12.41 -17.13
CA LEU A 79 0.75 -13.71 -17.26
C LEU A 79 -0.03 -14.62 -18.21
N LEU A 80 -1.36 -14.68 -18.09
CA LEU A 80 -2.24 -15.49 -18.95
C LEU A 80 -2.13 -15.13 -20.43
N LYS A 81 -2.07 -13.83 -20.76
CA LYS A 81 -1.93 -13.31 -22.13
C LYS A 81 -0.54 -13.55 -22.72
N SER A 82 0.47 -13.75 -21.88
CA SER A 82 1.83 -14.07 -22.33
C SER A 82 2.01 -15.58 -22.56
N ASN A 83 3.09 -15.97 -23.24
CA ASN A 83 3.55 -17.36 -23.29
C ASN A 83 4.53 -17.71 -22.14
N LYS A 84 4.65 -16.83 -21.15
CA LYS A 84 5.58 -16.97 -20.04
C LYS A 84 5.00 -17.85 -18.93
N ARG A 85 5.89 -18.38 -18.10
CA ARG A 85 5.57 -19.25 -16.98
C ARG A 85 5.60 -18.52 -15.64
N TYR A 86 6.51 -17.57 -15.48
CA TYR A 86 6.72 -16.89 -14.21
C TYR A 86 6.57 -15.38 -14.34
N PHE A 87 5.93 -14.77 -13.35
CA PHE A 87 5.87 -13.32 -13.22
C PHE A 87 6.28 -12.90 -11.81
N PRO A 88 7.55 -12.49 -11.60
CA PRO A 88 8.03 -12.00 -10.32
C PRO A 88 7.55 -10.57 -10.08
N ILE A 89 7.08 -10.28 -8.87
CA ILE A 89 6.61 -8.95 -8.48
C ILE A 89 7.14 -8.56 -7.10
N LEU A 90 7.29 -7.25 -6.88
CA LEU A 90 7.63 -6.64 -5.59
C LEU A 90 6.61 -5.55 -5.30
N PHE A 91 6.10 -5.47 -4.08
CA PHE A 91 5.11 -4.46 -3.71
C PHE A 91 5.17 -4.11 -2.22
N LYS A 92 4.51 -3.00 -1.86
CA LYS A 92 4.21 -2.64 -0.48
C LYS A 92 2.69 -2.69 -0.29
N PRO A 93 2.16 -3.53 0.62
CA PRO A 93 0.72 -3.73 0.73
C PRO A 93 -0.05 -2.62 1.47
N GLU A 94 0.62 -1.59 1.98
CA GLU A 94 0.02 -0.59 2.87
C GLU A 94 0.52 0.83 2.55
N MET A 95 -0.38 1.83 2.55
CA MET A 95 -0.04 3.25 2.37
C MET A 95 0.82 3.70 3.53
N GLY A 96 1.95 4.35 3.23
CA GLY A 96 2.85 4.82 4.29
C GLY A 96 3.71 3.71 4.89
N SER A 97 3.47 2.45 4.52
CA SER A 97 4.24 1.32 5.02
C SER A 97 5.56 1.23 4.31
N ALA A 98 6.58 0.90 5.08
CA ALA A 98 7.90 0.60 4.57
C ALA A 98 8.14 -0.89 4.36
N HIS A 99 7.10 -1.71 4.51
CA HIS A 99 7.25 -3.15 4.46
C HIS A 99 7.09 -3.68 3.04
N TYR A 100 8.19 -4.13 2.44
CA TYR A 100 8.17 -4.80 1.15
C TYR A 100 7.78 -6.27 1.30
N MET A 101 7.04 -6.77 0.32
CA MET A 101 6.79 -8.18 0.07
C MET A 101 7.14 -8.52 -1.38
N ALA A 102 7.63 -9.73 -1.61
CA ALA A 102 7.87 -10.26 -2.95
C ALA A 102 6.88 -11.37 -3.25
N ALA A 103 6.48 -11.52 -4.51
CA ALA A 103 5.65 -12.62 -4.94
C ALA A 103 6.04 -13.11 -6.33
N ILE A 104 5.60 -14.32 -6.66
CA ILE A 104 5.79 -14.91 -7.99
C ILE A 104 4.47 -15.56 -8.41
N LEU A 105 3.94 -15.15 -9.55
CA LEU A 105 2.88 -15.92 -10.21
C LEU A 105 3.51 -17.03 -11.03
N CYS A 106 3.01 -18.25 -10.87
CA CYS A 106 3.54 -19.45 -11.52
C CYS A 106 2.44 -20.15 -12.32
N ARG A 107 2.59 -20.21 -13.65
CA ARG A 107 1.76 -21.01 -14.53
C ARG A 107 2.16 -22.49 -14.41
N GLN A 108 1.22 -23.28 -13.94
CA GLN A 108 1.35 -24.73 -13.79
C GLN A 108 1.24 -25.43 -15.16
N PRO A 109 1.75 -26.67 -15.30
CA PRO A 109 1.60 -27.45 -16.54
C PRO A 109 0.13 -27.63 -16.97
N SER A 110 -0.81 -27.65 -16.03
CA SER A 110 -2.26 -27.69 -16.29
C SER A 110 -2.84 -26.40 -16.88
N GLY A 111 -2.05 -25.33 -16.93
CA GLY A 111 -2.48 -23.99 -17.32
C GLY A 111 -3.06 -23.15 -16.19
N SER A 112 -3.31 -23.72 -15.00
CA SER A 112 -3.70 -22.93 -13.82
C SER A 112 -2.54 -22.06 -13.34
N ILE A 113 -2.85 -20.99 -12.61
CA ILE A 113 -1.82 -20.11 -12.02
C ILE A 113 -1.88 -20.26 -10.50
N LYS A 114 -0.71 -20.43 -9.88
CA LYS A 114 -0.50 -20.36 -8.43
C LYS A 114 0.16 -19.03 -8.08
N PHE A 115 -0.26 -18.41 -6.99
CA PHE A 115 0.34 -17.20 -6.44
C PHE A 115 1.19 -17.56 -5.22
N PHE A 116 2.49 -17.29 -5.30
CA PHE A 116 3.42 -17.50 -4.19
C PHE A 116 3.78 -16.17 -3.55
N LEU A 117 3.56 -16.02 -2.24
CA LEU A 117 3.84 -14.79 -1.50
C LEU A 117 4.96 -15.00 -0.47
N PHE A 118 6.06 -14.27 -0.65
CA PHE A 118 7.16 -14.18 0.27
C PHE A 118 7.09 -12.87 1.08
N ASN A 119 6.87 -13.04 2.38
CA ASN A 119 7.02 -11.97 3.36
C ASN A 119 8.22 -12.34 4.26
N PRO A 120 9.25 -11.50 4.40
CA PRO A 120 10.38 -11.77 5.29
C PRO A 120 9.99 -11.99 6.76
N LEU A 121 8.85 -11.45 7.21
CA LEU A 121 8.29 -11.72 8.55
C LEU A 121 7.70 -13.14 8.69
N GLY A 122 7.50 -13.85 7.58
CA GLY A 122 6.93 -15.18 7.55
C GLY A 122 5.46 -15.25 7.97
N TYR A 123 4.90 -16.44 7.79
CA TYR A 123 3.59 -16.85 8.27
C TYR A 123 3.64 -18.24 8.92
N PRO A 124 4.46 -18.42 9.98
CA PRO A 124 4.74 -19.74 10.56
C PRO A 124 3.55 -20.36 11.29
N THR A 125 2.58 -19.55 11.73
CA THR A 125 1.41 -20.00 12.51
C THR A 125 0.10 -19.61 11.85
N SER A 126 -0.99 -20.28 12.23
CA SER A 126 -2.34 -19.95 11.77
C SER A 126 -2.75 -18.52 12.13
N GLU A 127 -2.32 -17.99 13.29
CA GLU A 127 -2.58 -16.61 13.67
C GLU A 127 -1.83 -15.63 12.75
N ALA A 128 -0.59 -15.95 12.35
CA ALA A 128 0.16 -15.14 11.41
C ALA A 128 -0.50 -15.13 10.02
N ARG A 129 -1.02 -16.28 9.58
CA ARG A 129 -1.79 -16.41 8.34
C ARG A 129 -3.11 -15.63 8.39
N ALA A 130 -3.86 -15.75 9.49
CA ALA A 130 -5.09 -14.98 9.70
C ALA A 130 -4.83 -13.47 9.70
N ARG A 131 -3.70 -13.01 10.29
CA ARG A 131 -3.27 -11.61 10.18
C ARG A 131 -2.98 -11.22 8.73
N ALA A 132 -2.36 -12.09 7.94
CA ALA A 132 -2.13 -11.86 6.52
C ALA A 132 -3.45 -11.69 5.75
N VAL A 133 -4.42 -12.60 6.00
CA VAL A 133 -5.77 -12.53 5.40
C VAL A 133 -6.43 -11.20 5.71
N LYS A 134 -6.42 -10.79 6.98
CA LYS A 134 -7.00 -9.50 7.40
C LYS A 134 -6.27 -8.31 6.78
N LYS A 135 -4.94 -8.30 6.84
CA LYS A 135 -4.09 -7.17 6.41
C LYS A 135 -4.11 -6.97 4.90
N LEU A 136 -4.03 -8.06 4.14
CA LEU A 136 -4.05 -8.05 2.68
C LEU A 136 -5.49 -8.15 2.12
N LYS A 137 -6.51 -8.22 2.98
CA LYS A 137 -7.92 -8.42 2.61
C LYS A 137 -8.10 -9.62 1.66
N LEU A 138 -7.45 -10.74 1.98
CA LEU A 138 -7.56 -11.96 1.18
C LEU A 138 -8.91 -12.63 1.41
N PRO A 139 -9.45 -13.36 0.42
CA PRO A 139 -10.66 -14.14 0.61
C PRO A 139 -10.45 -15.33 1.56
N SER A 140 -9.25 -15.93 1.58
CA SER A 140 -8.85 -16.98 2.53
C SER A 140 -7.33 -17.10 2.63
N GLU A 141 -6.85 -17.97 3.51
CA GLU A 141 -5.42 -18.28 3.67
C GLU A 141 -4.81 -19.00 2.46
N PHE A 142 -5.65 -19.55 1.58
CA PHE A 142 -5.25 -20.46 0.50
C PHE A 142 -5.66 -19.95 -0.89
N MET A 143 -6.30 -18.78 -0.99
CA MET A 143 -6.80 -18.24 -2.25
C MET A 143 -6.57 -16.74 -2.39
N VAL A 144 -6.30 -16.28 -3.61
CA VAL A 144 -6.30 -14.87 -4.01
C VAL A 144 -6.63 -14.75 -5.50
N ALA A 145 -7.54 -13.87 -5.90
CA ALA A 145 -7.92 -13.65 -7.31
C ALA A 145 -8.31 -14.97 -8.03
N GLY A 146 -9.02 -15.85 -7.31
CA GLY A 146 -9.38 -17.19 -7.79
C GLY A 146 -8.19 -18.12 -8.10
N MET A 147 -7.01 -17.86 -7.55
CA MET A 147 -5.81 -18.69 -7.67
C MET A 147 -5.45 -19.30 -6.31
N PRO A 148 -4.87 -20.52 -6.29
CA PRO A 148 -4.23 -21.04 -5.09
C PRO A 148 -3.10 -20.12 -4.61
N LEU A 149 -3.08 -19.85 -3.31
CA LEU A 149 -2.13 -18.99 -2.61
C LEU A 149 -1.21 -19.85 -1.75
N ALA A 150 0.10 -19.70 -1.93
CA ALA A 150 1.11 -20.21 -1.00
C ALA A 150 1.73 -19.04 -0.23
N LEU A 151 1.54 -19.04 1.09
CA LEU A 151 2.15 -18.09 2.02
C LEU A 151 3.45 -18.69 2.59
N SER A 152 4.58 -17.97 2.45
CA SER A 152 5.85 -18.42 3.01
C SER A 152 5.80 -18.57 4.53
N PRO A 153 6.06 -19.76 5.11
CA PRO A 153 6.04 -19.94 6.57
C PRO A 153 7.30 -19.38 7.26
N HIS A 154 8.35 -19.08 6.50
CA HIS A 154 9.66 -18.79 7.04
C HIS A 154 9.77 -17.36 7.57
N GLU A 155 10.03 -17.22 8.88
CA GLU A 155 10.37 -15.94 9.51
C GLU A 155 11.89 -15.71 9.43
N ILE A 156 12.29 -14.75 8.59
CA ILE A 156 13.69 -14.33 8.43
C ILE A 156 13.94 -13.04 9.22
N GLN A 157 13.02 -12.09 9.08
CA GLN A 157 13.00 -10.80 9.73
C GLN A 157 12.06 -10.87 10.94
N SER A 158 12.40 -10.14 12.00
CA SER A 158 11.48 -9.88 13.10
C SER A 158 11.69 -8.47 13.62
N GLU A 159 10.68 -7.93 14.31
CA GLU A 159 10.79 -6.62 14.97
C GLU A 159 11.98 -6.58 15.93
N ARG A 160 12.17 -7.64 16.72
CA ARG A 160 13.34 -7.75 17.60
C ARG A 160 14.66 -7.60 16.83
N LYS A 161 14.81 -8.28 15.69
CA LYS A 161 16.05 -8.23 14.89
C LYS A 161 16.29 -6.83 14.32
N ASP A 162 15.28 -6.22 13.72
CA ASP A 162 15.45 -4.91 13.09
C ASP A 162 15.61 -3.78 14.12
N ILE A 163 14.83 -3.78 15.20
CA ILE A 163 14.94 -2.78 16.27
C ILE A 163 16.27 -2.89 16.99
N ALA A 164 16.68 -4.11 17.37
CA ALA A 164 17.93 -4.29 18.10
C ALA A 164 19.15 -4.03 17.20
N ALA A 165 19.07 -4.24 15.89
CA ALA A 165 20.14 -3.88 14.96
C ALA A 165 20.34 -2.35 14.86
N GLN A 166 19.33 -1.57 15.25
CA GLN A 166 19.35 -0.10 15.28
C GLN A 166 19.75 0.47 16.65
N SER A 167 20.09 -0.38 17.64
CA SER A 167 20.36 0.06 19.01
C SER A 167 21.73 0.73 19.21
N ASP A 168 22.37 1.23 18.15
CA ASP A 168 23.57 2.05 18.30
C ASP A 168 23.21 3.28 19.16
N ALA A 169 24.11 3.67 20.07
CA ALA A 169 23.82 4.62 21.15
C ALA A 169 23.34 6.01 20.67
N ASP A 170 23.58 6.33 19.40
CA ASP A 170 23.34 7.66 18.81
C ASP A 170 22.04 7.75 17.99
N VAL A 171 21.24 6.67 17.92
CA VAL A 171 19.96 6.67 17.19
C VAL A 171 18.82 7.08 18.12
N ALA A 172 18.01 8.07 17.72
CA ALA A 172 16.86 8.52 18.48
C ALA A 172 15.87 7.37 18.73
N GLU A 173 15.20 7.35 19.89
CA GLU A 173 14.30 6.24 20.28
C GLU A 173 13.15 6.01 19.30
N GLU A 174 12.69 7.06 18.62
CA GLU A 174 11.66 6.99 17.57
C GLU A 174 12.18 6.34 16.28
N GLU A 175 13.47 6.47 15.97
CA GLU A 175 14.07 5.85 14.79
C GLU A 175 14.26 4.35 14.96
N LYS A 176 14.37 3.86 16.20
CA LYS A 176 14.64 2.45 16.51
C LYS A 176 13.50 1.49 16.14
N LYS A 177 12.30 1.96 15.79
CA LYS A 177 11.12 1.10 15.54
C LYS A 177 10.90 0.73 14.07
N LYS A 178 11.83 1.03 13.17
CA LYS A 178 11.63 0.84 11.73
C LYS A 178 11.98 -0.59 11.30
N LEU A 179 11.06 -1.28 10.61
CA LEU A 179 11.38 -2.51 9.88
C LEU A 179 12.00 -2.14 8.53
N VAL A 180 13.29 -2.34 8.37
CA VAL A 180 14.13 -1.77 7.29
C VAL A 180 14.78 -2.82 6.40
N SER A 181 14.89 -4.06 6.87
CA SER A 181 15.57 -5.14 6.15
C SER A 181 14.68 -5.84 5.11
N CYS A 182 13.35 -5.65 5.15
CA CYS A 182 12.37 -6.30 4.29
C CYS A 182 12.65 -6.09 2.78
N GLY A 183 13.00 -4.85 2.39
CA GLY A 183 13.34 -4.50 0.99
C GLY A 183 14.55 -5.29 0.48
N PRO A 184 15.74 -5.15 1.09
CA PRO A 184 16.91 -5.94 0.71
C PRO A 184 16.67 -7.45 0.66
N ILE A 185 15.97 -8.03 1.63
CA ILE A 185 15.69 -9.47 1.68
C ILE A 185 14.75 -9.88 0.53
N CYS A 186 13.71 -9.11 0.25
CA CYS A 186 12.80 -9.38 -0.88
C CYS A 186 13.52 -9.28 -2.24
N LEU A 187 14.45 -8.33 -2.39
CA LEU A 187 15.27 -8.21 -3.60
C LEU A 187 16.17 -9.42 -3.80
N GLU A 188 16.81 -9.92 -2.73
CA GLU A 188 17.61 -11.15 -2.78
C GLU A 188 16.76 -12.38 -3.08
N PHE A 189 15.53 -12.45 -2.54
CA PHE A 189 14.57 -13.49 -2.90
C PHE A 189 14.26 -13.50 -4.41
N LEU A 190 13.97 -12.32 -4.99
CA LEU A 190 13.71 -12.21 -6.42
C LEU A 190 14.95 -12.51 -7.26
N ARG A 191 16.15 -12.06 -6.83
CA ARG A 191 17.42 -12.40 -7.47
C ARG A 191 17.61 -13.92 -7.52
N TYR A 192 17.37 -14.60 -6.40
CA TYR A 192 17.49 -16.06 -6.35
C TYR A 192 16.51 -16.73 -7.30
N ALA A 193 15.23 -16.34 -7.24
CA ALA A 193 14.17 -16.89 -8.06
C ALA A 193 14.47 -16.77 -9.57
N LEU A 194 14.89 -15.58 -10.02
CA LEU A 194 15.27 -15.32 -11.41
C LEU A 194 16.37 -16.27 -11.90
N ASN A 195 17.29 -16.66 -11.02
CA ASN A 195 18.41 -17.54 -11.36
C ASN A 195 18.11 -19.04 -11.17
N HIS A 196 16.98 -19.40 -10.57
CA HIS A 196 16.62 -20.78 -10.23
C HIS A 196 15.15 -21.11 -10.59
N PRO A 197 14.78 -21.10 -11.88
CA PRO A 197 13.41 -21.38 -12.31
C PRO A 197 12.90 -22.77 -11.91
N ASP A 198 13.79 -23.76 -11.78
CA ASP A 198 13.42 -25.11 -11.35
C ASP A 198 13.00 -25.13 -9.87
N TRP A 199 13.63 -24.28 -9.04
CA TRP A 199 13.20 -24.09 -7.66
C TRP A 199 11.82 -23.42 -7.59
N ILE A 200 11.54 -22.42 -8.42
CA ILE A 200 10.19 -21.81 -8.51
C ILE A 200 9.13 -22.87 -8.85
N ALA A 201 9.44 -23.78 -9.79
CA ALA A 201 8.52 -24.85 -10.18
C ALA A 201 8.20 -25.81 -9.02
N SER A 202 9.08 -25.91 -8.03
CA SER A 202 8.90 -26.74 -6.82
C SER A 202 8.18 -26.02 -5.67
N LEU A 203 7.84 -24.73 -5.80
CA LEU A 203 7.20 -23.98 -4.72
C LEU A 203 5.79 -24.49 -4.40
N ASP A 204 5.68 -25.21 -3.30
CA ASP A 204 4.43 -25.63 -2.67
C ASP A 204 4.19 -24.90 -1.33
N ASP A 205 3.25 -25.38 -0.54
CA ASP A 205 2.87 -24.75 0.74
C ASP A 205 3.87 -25.08 1.88
N SER A 206 4.84 -25.96 1.59
CA SER A 206 5.86 -26.51 2.48
C SER A 206 7.28 -26.36 1.92
N PHE A 207 7.47 -25.52 0.90
CA PHE A 207 8.76 -25.38 0.22
C PHE A 207 9.86 -25.01 1.22
N ALA A 208 11.11 -25.40 0.91
CA ALA A 208 12.26 -24.97 1.68
C ALA A 208 12.83 -23.66 1.09
N LEU A 209 13.21 -22.72 1.96
CA LEU A 209 14.04 -21.61 1.53
C LEU A 209 15.45 -22.09 1.14
N PRO A 210 16.03 -21.53 0.07
CA PRO A 210 17.42 -21.71 -0.26
C PRO A 210 18.36 -21.28 0.86
N GLU A 211 19.54 -21.90 0.93
CA GLU A 211 20.57 -21.60 1.93
C GLU A 211 20.98 -20.12 1.90
N GLU A 212 21.02 -19.51 0.72
CA GLU A 212 21.36 -18.10 0.52
C GLU A 212 20.35 -17.13 1.15
N LEU A 213 19.10 -17.55 1.33
CA LEU A 213 18.07 -16.78 2.05
C LEU A 213 18.02 -17.20 3.53
N LEU A 214 18.25 -18.48 3.84
CA LEU A 214 18.29 -18.96 5.22
C LEU A 214 19.45 -18.38 6.03
N ARG A 215 20.54 -17.93 5.39
CA ARG A 215 21.66 -17.26 6.10
C ARG A 215 21.27 -16.00 6.87
N TYR A 216 20.10 -15.42 6.57
CA TYR A 216 19.55 -14.27 7.30
C TYR A 216 18.75 -14.70 8.54
N ASN A 217 18.43 -15.99 8.68
CA ASN A 217 17.91 -16.54 9.91
C ASN A 217 19.04 -16.84 10.90
N CYS A 218 19.73 -15.79 11.35
CA CYS A 218 20.89 -15.86 12.23
C CYS A 218 20.76 -14.91 13.42
N GLU A 219 21.75 -14.97 14.31
CA GLU A 219 21.87 -14.10 15.48
C GLU A 219 22.10 -12.62 15.09
N LEU A 220 21.70 -11.72 15.99
CA LEU A 220 21.57 -10.29 15.70
C LEU A 220 22.82 -9.60 15.10
N PRO A 221 24.06 -9.78 15.62
CA PRO A 221 25.22 -9.11 15.06
C PRO A 221 25.50 -9.55 13.61
N VAL A 222 25.37 -10.85 13.36
CA VAL A 222 25.56 -11.45 12.04
C VAL A 222 24.45 -11.01 11.09
N TYR A 223 23.22 -10.89 11.59
CA TYR A 223 22.08 -10.41 10.83
C TYR A 223 22.32 -8.99 10.28
N LYS A 224 22.70 -8.04 11.16
CA LYS A 224 23.00 -6.66 10.75
C LYS A 224 24.10 -6.62 9.69
N GLU A 225 25.20 -7.35 9.92
CA GLU A 225 26.32 -7.44 8.97
C GLU A 225 25.88 -7.99 7.61
N HIS A 226 25.09 -9.06 7.59
CA HIS A 226 24.55 -9.64 6.37
C HIS A 226 23.67 -8.65 5.60
N ILE A 227 22.77 -7.92 6.27
CA ILE A 227 21.91 -6.93 5.63
C ILE A 227 22.72 -5.76 5.07
N GLU A 228 23.68 -5.22 5.83
CA GLU A 228 24.57 -4.17 5.33
C GLU A 228 25.44 -4.65 4.17
N GLY A 229 25.86 -5.92 4.18
CA GLY A 229 26.57 -6.57 3.07
C GLY A 229 25.75 -6.58 1.78
N ILE A 230 24.47 -6.98 1.86
CA ILE A 230 23.54 -6.90 0.72
C ILE A 230 23.41 -5.46 0.25
N ARG A 231 23.23 -4.51 1.17
CA ARG A 231 23.04 -3.09 0.82
C ARG A 231 24.26 -2.52 0.09
N ARG A 232 25.47 -2.90 0.48
CA ARG A 232 26.71 -2.57 -0.25
C ARG A 232 26.73 -3.21 -1.64
N SER A 233 26.32 -4.48 -1.76
CA SER A 233 26.23 -5.16 -3.05
C SER A 233 25.22 -4.48 -4.00
N HIS A 234 24.08 -4.03 -3.47
CA HIS A 234 23.10 -3.26 -4.24
C HIS A 234 23.65 -1.90 -4.68
N ASP A 235 24.36 -1.18 -3.81
CA ASP A 235 25.04 0.07 -4.17
C ASP A 235 26.07 -0.14 -5.30
N GLU A 236 26.85 -1.22 -5.25
CA GLU A 236 27.78 -1.59 -6.32
C GLU A 236 27.08 -1.96 -7.62
N LEU A 237 25.94 -2.66 -7.54
CA LEU A 237 25.13 -3.01 -8.71
C LEU A 237 24.59 -1.74 -9.39
N LEU A 238 24.02 -0.82 -8.61
CA LEU A 238 23.55 0.48 -9.10
C LEU A 238 24.70 1.35 -9.66
N GLY A 239 25.92 1.18 -9.12
CA GLY A 239 27.13 1.84 -9.64
C GLY A 239 27.56 1.38 -11.03
N ARG A 240 27.10 0.21 -11.48
CA ARG A 240 27.38 -0.34 -12.82
C ARG A 240 26.32 0.01 -13.87
N MET A 241 25.16 0.51 -13.45
CA MET A 241 24.11 0.92 -14.38
C MET A 241 24.51 2.20 -15.10
N ALA A 242 24.37 2.22 -16.42
CA ALA A 242 24.54 3.44 -17.19
C ALA A 242 23.33 4.37 -16.96
N ASP A 243 23.52 5.68 -17.11
CA ASP A 243 22.41 6.63 -16.93
C ASP A 243 21.29 6.41 -17.98
N SER A 244 21.64 5.92 -19.17
CA SER A 244 20.66 5.50 -20.19
C SER A 244 19.82 4.30 -19.76
N ASP A 245 20.36 3.40 -18.94
CA ASP A 245 19.60 2.26 -18.41
C ASP A 245 18.52 2.74 -17.43
N ILE A 246 18.73 3.88 -16.77
CA ILE A 246 17.75 4.46 -15.85
C ILE A 246 16.51 4.93 -16.63
N GLU A 247 16.71 5.60 -17.77
CA GLU A 247 15.62 6.04 -18.65
C GLU A 247 14.83 4.84 -19.17
N LEU A 248 15.51 3.77 -19.59
CA LEU A 248 14.85 2.53 -20.02
C LEU A 248 14.02 1.89 -18.90
N VAL A 249 14.50 1.92 -17.65
CA VAL A 249 13.73 1.45 -16.50
C VAL A 249 12.50 2.33 -16.30
N GLU A 250 12.66 3.65 -16.27
CA GLU A 250 11.56 4.60 -16.07
C GLU A 250 10.47 4.44 -17.15
N ASP A 251 10.86 4.31 -18.42
CA ASP A 251 9.96 4.06 -19.54
C ASP A 251 9.24 2.71 -19.42
N PHE A 252 9.97 1.64 -19.06
CA PHE A 252 9.37 0.32 -18.88
C PHE A 252 8.27 0.33 -17.80
N TYR A 253 8.48 1.07 -16.72
CA TYR A 253 7.53 1.15 -15.60
C TYR A 253 6.37 2.13 -15.86
N LYS A 254 6.52 3.07 -16.80
CA LYS A 254 5.55 4.13 -17.04
C LYS A 254 4.19 3.60 -17.48
N ASP A 255 4.13 2.92 -18.64
CA ASP A 255 2.85 2.51 -19.24
C ASP A 255 2.04 1.55 -18.35
N PRO A 256 2.65 0.51 -17.72
CA PRO A 256 1.89 -0.33 -16.81
C PRO A 256 1.40 0.45 -15.59
N THR A 257 2.22 1.37 -15.06
CA THR A 257 1.82 2.21 -13.92
C THR A 257 0.64 3.12 -14.29
N GLU A 258 0.67 3.76 -15.45
CA GLU A 258 -0.45 4.57 -15.96
C GLU A 258 -1.71 3.74 -16.14
N ALA A 259 -1.60 2.53 -16.72
CA ALA A 259 -2.73 1.60 -16.84
C ALA A 259 -3.33 1.22 -15.48
N PHE A 260 -2.49 1.01 -14.47
CA PHE A 260 -2.95 0.77 -13.09
C PHE A 260 -3.66 1.98 -12.49
N ILE A 261 -3.14 3.19 -12.70
CA ILE A 261 -3.76 4.43 -12.21
C ILE A 261 -5.15 4.60 -12.81
N VAL A 262 -5.29 4.42 -14.13
CA VAL A 262 -6.58 4.52 -14.84
C VAL A 262 -7.55 3.45 -14.33
N LYS A 263 -7.11 2.20 -14.16
CA LYS A 263 -7.96 1.12 -13.59
C LYS A 263 -8.43 1.50 -12.17
N ASN A 264 -7.56 2.05 -11.34
CA ASN A 264 -7.89 2.48 -9.98
C ASN A 264 -8.95 3.59 -9.96
N GLU A 265 -8.80 4.60 -10.83
CA GLU A 265 -9.80 5.67 -10.95
C GLU A 265 -11.17 5.14 -11.38
N ALA A 266 -11.21 4.18 -12.31
CA ALA A 266 -12.45 3.54 -12.73
C ALA A 266 -13.13 2.76 -11.60
N ILE A 267 -12.36 1.99 -10.80
CA ILE A 267 -12.88 1.25 -9.64
C ILE A 267 -13.46 2.23 -8.61
N ARG A 268 -12.71 3.28 -8.26
CA ARG A 268 -13.16 4.30 -7.31
C ARG A 268 -14.44 4.99 -7.74
N ARG A 269 -14.52 5.37 -9.02
CA ARG A 269 -15.73 5.99 -9.57
C ARG A 269 -16.93 5.05 -9.46
N LYS A 270 -16.74 3.75 -9.70
CA LYS A 270 -17.79 2.74 -9.56
C LYS A 270 -18.25 2.59 -8.10
N GLU A 271 -17.31 2.50 -7.15
CA GLU A 271 -17.63 2.43 -5.72
C GLU A 271 -18.35 3.69 -5.22
N GLU A 272 -17.95 4.87 -5.70
CA GLU A 272 -18.61 6.13 -5.35
C GLU A 272 -20.04 6.18 -5.89
N ILE A 273 -20.28 5.77 -7.14
CA ILE A 273 -21.63 5.67 -7.71
C ILE A 273 -22.49 4.70 -6.88
N GLN A 274 -21.96 3.54 -6.51
CA GLN A 274 -22.66 2.56 -5.69
C GLN A 274 -23.00 3.11 -4.30
N ARG A 275 -22.06 3.82 -3.66
CA ARG A 275 -22.29 4.45 -2.36
C ARG A 275 -23.35 5.55 -2.44
N ARG A 276 -23.33 6.38 -3.48
CA ARG A 276 -24.35 7.41 -3.71
C ARG A 276 -25.72 6.79 -3.97
N ALA A 277 -25.78 5.72 -4.75
CA ALA A 277 -27.03 4.99 -4.99
C ALA A 277 -27.60 4.42 -3.69
N ALA A 278 -26.78 3.81 -2.82
CA ALA A 278 -27.23 3.30 -1.53
C ALA A 278 -27.83 4.40 -0.62
N LEU A 279 -27.24 5.59 -0.60
CA LEU A 279 -27.74 6.72 0.20
C LEU A 279 -29.10 7.27 -0.28
N VAL A 280 -29.43 7.13 -1.57
CA VAL A 280 -30.71 7.59 -2.11
C VAL A 280 -31.86 6.66 -1.70
N TYR A 281 -31.59 5.36 -1.55
CA TYR A 281 -32.61 4.38 -1.15
C TYR A 281 -32.92 4.38 0.36
N ASP A 282 -32.00 4.83 1.21
CA ASP A 282 -32.23 4.89 2.67
C ASP A 282 -33.11 6.08 3.11
N PHE A 283 -33.50 6.99 2.20
CA PHE A 283 -34.27 8.18 2.54
C PHE A 283 -35.79 8.05 2.28
N ASP A 284 -36.25 6.95 1.68
CA ASP A 284 -37.65 6.80 1.23
C ASP A 284 -38.50 5.86 2.11
N ASP A 285 -37.92 5.28 3.18
CA ASP A 285 -38.61 4.32 4.08
C ASP A 285 -38.97 4.90 5.45
N SER A 286 -38.88 6.22 5.61
CA SER A 286 -39.19 6.94 6.84
C SER A 286 -39.93 8.24 6.56
N GLU A 287 -41.18 8.16 6.11
CA GLU A 287 -42.29 8.89 6.73
C GLU A 287 -43.62 8.56 6.05
N GLY A 288 -44.47 7.87 6.83
CA GLY A 288 -45.89 8.20 6.87
C GLY A 288 -46.76 7.52 5.82
N ASP A 289 -47.54 6.57 6.31
CA ASP A 289 -48.93 6.39 5.90
C ASP A 289 -49.66 7.75 5.92
N GLN A 290 -49.50 8.55 4.86
CA GLN A 290 -50.45 9.58 4.51
C GLN A 290 -51.24 9.02 3.34
N GLU A 291 -52.31 8.32 3.72
CA GLU A 291 -53.38 7.79 2.89
C GLU A 291 -53.97 8.92 2.02
N PHE A 292 -53.31 9.20 0.88
CA PHE A 292 -53.87 10.05 -0.17
C PHE A 292 -54.78 9.16 -1.02
N SER A 293 -56.08 9.26 -0.77
CA SER A 293 -57.11 8.67 -1.63
C SER A 293 -57.00 9.28 -3.02
N TYR A 294 -56.47 8.52 -3.98
CA TYR A 294 -56.55 8.86 -5.39
C TYR A 294 -57.99 8.67 -5.87
N ASP A 295 -58.60 9.78 -6.27
CA ASP A 295 -59.88 9.83 -6.95
C ASP A 295 -59.67 9.29 -8.38
N GLU A 296 -60.33 8.16 -8.68
CA GLU A 296 -60.33 7.52 -9.99
C GLU A 296 -61.01 8.43 -11.02
N SER A 297 -60.22 9.14 -11.82
CA SER A 297 -60.67 9.60 -13.13
C SER A 297 -59.52 9.63 -14.15
N ASP A 298 -59.53 8.58 -14.96
CA ASP A 298 -58.92 8.36 -16.27
C ASP A 298 -58.98 9.63 -17.17
N PRO A 299 -58.02 9.87 -18.10
CA PRO A 299 -57.95 9.06 -19.32
C PRO A 299 -56.53 8.75 -19.85
N GLU A 300 -56.41 7.53 -20.38
CA GLU A 300 -55.74 7.17 -21.65
C GLU A 300 -54.55 8.03 -22.07
N HIS A 301 -53.33 7.52 -21.84
CA HIS A 301 -52.17 7.92 -22.62
C HIS A 301 -51.47 6.70 -23.22
N ASP A 302 -51.72 6.52 -24.52
CA ASP A 302 -50.93 5.73 -25.46
C ASP A 302 -49.44 6.07 -25.31
N LEU A 303 -48.63 5.09 -24.90
CA LEU A 303 -47.19 5.11 -25.14
C LEU A 303 -46.80 3.88 -25.95
N ALA A 304 -46.46 4.19 -27.19
CA ALA A 304 -45.91 3.30 -28.18
C ALA A 304 -44.55 2.73 -27.76
N ASP A 305 -44.36 1.46 -28.08
CA ASP A 305 -43.15 0.80 -28.54
C ASP A 305 -41.80 1.39 -28.08
N GLU A 306 -41.25 0.83 -26.98
CA GLU A 306 -39.80 0.72 -26.82
C GLU A 306 -39.37 -0.75 -26.97
N GLU A 307 -38.66 -0.97 -28.06
CA GLU A 307 -38.12 -2.21 -28.58
C GLU A 307 -37.03 -2.76 -27.64
N LEU A 308 -37.37 -3.82 -26.90
CA LEU A 308 -36.44 -4.62 -26.10
C LEU A 308 -35.41 -5.30 -27.01
N LEU A 309 -34.17 -4.81 -26.96
CA LEU A 309 -33.00 -5.47 -27.55
C LEU A 309 -32.71 -6.79 -26.82
N GLU A 310 -33.25 -7.89 -27.35
CA GLU A 310 -32.86 -9.24 -27.00
C GLU A 310 -31.39 -9.49 -27.35
N SER A 311 -30.57 -9.76 -26.33
CA SER A 311 -29.23 -10.33 -26.53
C SER A 311 -29.35 -11.85 -26.64
N PRO A 312 -28.80 -12.50 -27.70
CA PRO A 312 -28.97 -13.93 -27.89
C PRO A 312 -28.19 -14.74 -26.84
N ARG A 313 -28.93 -15.56 -26.10
CA ARG A 313 -28.40 -16.72 -25.35
C ARG A 313 -27.88 -17.75 -26.36
N ASN A 314 -26.58 -17.99 -26.36
CA ASN A 314 -26.00 -19.23 -26.90
C ASN A 314 -25.40 -20.04 -25.75
N GLU A 315 -26.23 -20.93 -25.20
CA GLU A 315 -25.78 -22.05 -24.40
C GLU A 315 -25.29 -23.17 -25.33
N ALA A 316 -24.08 -23.66 -25.10
CA ALA A 316 -23.66 -24.99 -25.56
C ALA A 316 -23.07 -25.75 -24.34
N PRO A 317 -23.57 -26.97 -24.05
CA PRO A 317 -23.26 -27.66 -22.80
C PRO A 317 -21.97 -28.50 -22.93
N LEU A 318 -20.96 -28.16 -22.13
CA LEU A 318 -19.77 -29.00 -21.97
C LEU A 318 -19.98 -29.97 -20.79
N LYS A 319 -20.26 -31.22 -21.16
CA LYS A 319 -20.24 -32.41 -20.31
C LYS A 319 -18.94 -32.48 -19.51
N ARG A 320 -19.03 -32.60 -18.19
CA ARG A 320 -17.96 -33.12 -17.33
C ARG A 320 -18.37 -34.49 -16.80
N PRO A 321 -17.49 -35.50 -16.85
CA PRO A 321 -17.70 -36.75 -16.12
C PRO A 321 -17.39 -36.54 -14.64
N ALA A 322 -18.23 -37.17 -13.82
CA ALA A 322 -18.03 -37.37 -12.40
C ALA A 322 -16.91 -38.38 -12.15
N ASP A 323 -16.16 -38.16 -11.07
CA ASP A 323 -15.59 -39.18 -10.16
C ASP A 323 -14.85 -38.39 -9.06
N SER A 324 -15.49 -38.18 -7.91
CA SER A 324 -15.38 -38.99 -6.68
C SER A 324 -13.99 -38.90 -6.03
N LEU A 325 -13.93 -38.25 -4.87
CA LEU A 325 -13.18 -38.72 -3.69
C LEU A 325 -13.56 -37.84 -2.49
N LYS A 326 -14.43 -38.39 -1.63
CA LYS A 326 -14.71 -37.88 -0.29
C LYS A 326 -13.56 -38.33 0.62
N VAL A 327 -12.86 -37.40 1.23
CA VAL A 327 -12.00 -37.65 2.39
C VAL A 327 -12.54 -36.78 3.52
N SER A 328 -13.10 -37.45 4.53
CA SER A 328 -13.52 -36.83 5.78
C SER A 328 -12.32 -36.89 6.73
N VAL A 329 -11.91 -35.75 7.28
CA VAL A 329 -10.90 -35.69 8.34
C VAL A 329 -11.57 -35.10 9.57
N GLU A 330 -11.79 -35.94 10.56
CA GLU A 330 -12.15 -35.55 11.92
C GLU A 330 -10.90 -34.99 12.61
N PHE A 331 -11.03 -33.82 13.24
CA PHE A 331 -10.04 -33.27 14.16
C PHE A 331 -10.58 -33.32 15.60
N PRO A 332 -9.78 -33.72 16.60
CA PRO A 332 -10.19 -33.69 18.00
C PRO A 332 -10.24 -32.25 18.53
N GLN A 333 -11.27 -31.94 19.29
CA GLN A 333 -11.36 -30.73 20.10
C GLN A 333 -10.48 -30.90 21.36
N GLU A 334 -9.52 -30.00 21.57
CA GLU A 334 -8.86 -29.83 22.86
C GLU A 334 -9.45 -28.62 23.60
N GLU A 335 -9.73 -28.86 24.88
CA GLU A 335 -10.37 -27.97 25.83
C GLU A 335 -9.43 -26.83 26.25
N ILE A 336 -9.87 -25.58 26.06
CA ILE A 336 -9.18 -24.40 26.59
C ILE A 336 -9.74 -24.12 27.99
N SER A 337 -8.89 -24.35 28.99
CA SER A 337 -9.12 -23.95 30.38
C SER A 337 -8.89 -22.44 30.54
N THR A 338 -9.94 -21.73 30.92
CA THR A 338 -9.91 -20.31 31.31
C THR A 338 -9.60 -20.17 32.79
N SER A 339 -8.61 -19.34 33.15
CA SER A 339 -8.47 -18.81 34.51
C SER A 339 -8.30 -17.30 34.51
N HIS A 340 -9.25 -16.66 35.19
CA HIS A 340 -9.34 -15.25 35.58
C HIS A 340 -8.08 -14.69 36.26
N SER A 341 -7.86 -13.38 36.10
CA SER A 341 -7.58 -12.49 37.24
C SER A 341 -7.97 -11.05 36.90
N GLU A 342 -8.93 -10.54 37.66
CA GLU A 342 -9.27 -9.13 37.84
C GLU A 342 -8.26 -8.46 38.80
N HIS A 343 -8.19 -7.12 38.74
CA HIS A 343 -7.78 -6.12 39.74
C HIS A 343 -7.21 -4.91 38.96
N GLU A 344 -7.45 -3.64 39.27
CA GLU A 344 -8.38 -2.95 40.15
C GLU A 344 -8.32 -1.46 39.73
N GLN A 345 -9.41 -0.73 39.93
CA GLN A 345 -9.49 0.72 39.79
C GLN A 345 -8.56 1.42 40.82
N LEU A 346 -8.13 2.66 40.55
CA LEU A 346 -8.22 3.77 41.53
C LEU A 346 -7.88 5.14 40.92
N LEU A 347 -8.76 6.07 41.30
CA LEU A 347 -8.83 7.54 41.22
C LEU A 347 -7.51 8.32 41.37
N ASN A 348 -7.42 9.49 40.71
CA ASN A 348 -7.22 10.75 41.45
C ASN A 348 -7.50 12.01 40.59
N ASP A 349 -8.51 12.76 41.04
CA ASP A 349 -8.73 14.18 40.78
C ASP A 349 -7.66 15.02 41.50
N HIS A 350 -7.15 16.08 40.87
CA HIS A 350 -6.77 17.29 41.60
C HIS A 350 -6.83 18.55 40.72
N ASN A 351 -7.83 19.36 41.07
CA ASN A 351 -7.96 20.80 40.91
C ASN A 351 -6.66 21.58 41.16
N SER A 352 -6.42 22.65 40.39
CA SER A 352 -5.82 23.91 40.87
C SER A 352 -6.08 25.04 39.88
N GLU A 353 -7.09 25.85 40.20
CA GLU A 353 -7.32 27.18 39.63
C GLU A 353 -6.21 28.15 40.04
N SER A 354 -5.76 28.99 39.11
CA SER A 354 -4.91 30.13 39.40
C SER A 354 -5.34 31.29 38.50
N SER A 355 -6.18 32.15 39.06
CA SER A 355 -6.66 33.40 38.50
C SER A 355 -5.59 34.50 38.60
N TYR A 356 -5.19 35.06 37.46
CA TYR A 356 -4.46 36.35 37.40
C TYR A 356 -5.07 37.20 36.27
N SER A 357 -5.66 38.34 36.65
CA SER A 357 -6.11 39.38 35.72
C SER A 357 -5.15 40.56 35.77
N PRO A 358 -4.56 40.97 34.64
CA PRO A 358 -4.03 42.31 34.47
C PRO A 358 -4.91 43.16 33.55
N SER A 359 -5.17 44.36 34.04
CA SER A 359 -5.86 45.51 33.46
C SER A 359 -5.65 45.78 31.95
N GLU A 360 -6.76 46.07 31.28
CA GLU A 360 -6.87 46.52 29.89
C GLU A 360 -6.25 47.91 29.64
N PRO A 361 -5.52 48.08 28.53
CA PRO A 361 -5.45 49.34 27.80
C PRO A 361 -6.34 49.31 26.54
N LEU A 362 -7.27 50.26 26.48
CA LEU A 362 -8.12 50.58 25.33
C LEU A 362 -7.29 50.92 24.08
N SER A 363 -7.31 50.03 23.10
CA SER A 363 -7.11 50.35 21.68
C SER A 363 -7.83 49.29 20.84
N SER A 364 -9.10 49.53 20.55
CA SER A 364 -9.97 48.61 19.80
C SER A 364 -9.68 48.70 18.29
N ALA A 365 -8.48 48.29 17.89
CA ALA A 365 -8.32 47.70 16.56
C ALA A 365 -8.87 46.28 16.68
N SER A 366 -9.97 45.98 15.97
CA SER A 366 -10.50 44.61 15.90
C SER A 366 -9.34 43.66 15.60
N PRO A 367 -9.08 42.63 16.43
CA PRO A 367 -7.94 41.75 16.21
C PRO A 367 -8.05 41.18 14.80
N PHE A 368 -7.04 41.44 13.97
CA PHE A 368 -6.98 40.90 12.62
C PHE A 368 -7.10 39.38 12.71
N ARG A 369 -8.18 38.83 12.16
CA ARG A 369 -8.43 37.39 12.10
C ARG A 369 -8.30 36.96 10.64
N PRO A 370 -7.18 36.34 10.25
CA PRO A 370 -7.03 35.77 8.92
C PRO A 370 -8.19 34.82 8.59
N LEU A 371 -8.69 34.89 7.36
CA LEU A 371 -9.68 33.94 6.84
C LEU A 371 -9.05 32.55 6.69
N GLY A 372 -9.89 31.50 6.73
CA GLY A 372 -9.47 30.13 6.45
C GLY A 372 -8.69 29.40 7.55
N VAL A 373 -8.31 30.07 8.64
CA VAL A 373 -7.50 29.48 9.74
C VAL A 373 -8.14 28.22 10.33
N LYS A 374 -9.45 28.27 10.63
CA LYS A 374 -10.17 27.14 11.23
C LYS A 374 -10.17 25.91 10.31
N LEU A 375 -10.27 26.11 9.00
CA LEU A 375 -10.26 25.01 8.03
C LEU A 375 -8.89 24.32 7.97
N VAL A 376 -7.80 25.10 7.94
CA VAL A 376 -6.44 24.54 8.00
C VAL A 376 -6.19 23.84 9.34
N GLN A 377 -6.67 24.39 10.45
CA GLN A 377 -6.60 23.75 11.77
C GLN A 377 -7.36 22.42 11.83
N ASN A 378 -8.56 22.35 11.24
CA ASN A 378 -9.31 21.11 11.15
C ASN A 378 -8.56 20.04 10.35
N GLU A 379 -7.89 20.43 9.27
CA GLU A 379 -7.09 19.50 8.47
C GLU A 379 -5.83 19.02 9.22
N ILE A 380 -5.19 19.89 10.00
CA ILE A 380 -4.11 19.50 10.93
C ILE A 380 -4.64 18.47 11.94
N ALA A 381 -5.76 18.75 12.59
CA ALA A 381 -6.35 17.86 13.59
C ALA A 381 -6.72 16.49 12.98
N ARG A 382 -7.31 16.47 11.78
CA ARG A 382 -7.63 15.25 11.03
C ARG A 382 -6.39 14.41 10.71
N LEU A 383 -5.27 15.07 10.39
CA LEU A 383 -4.00 14.40 10.13
C LEU A 383 -3.36 13.87 11.43
N GLU A 384 -3.47 14.59 12.54
CA GLU A 384 -2.96 14.16 13.85
C GLU A 384 -3.79 13.00 14.44
N SER A 385 -5.11 13.00 14.23
CA SER A 385 -6.06 11.98 14.71
C SER A 385 -6.15 10.74 13.81
N SER A 386 -5.25 10.59 12.84
CA SER A 386 -5.25 9.48 11.90
C SER A 386 -4.68 8.22 12.58
N ASP A 387 -5.54 7.38 13.16
CA ASP A 387 -5.21 6.11 13.86
C ASP A 387 -4.59 5.00 12.97
N SER A 388 -4.16 5.33 11.76
CA SER A 388 -3.38 4.43 10.92
C SER A 388 -2.05 4.09 11.62
N CYS A 389 -1.68 2.81 11.60
CA CYS A 389 -0.41 2.27 12.10
C CYS A 389 0.86 2.91 11.47
N PHE A 390 0.71 3.81 10.49
CA PHE A 390 1.77 4.63 9.88
C PHE A 390 1.62 6.13 10.18
N ASN A 391 1.16 6.49 11.39
CA ASN A 391 0.88 7.87 11.79
C ASN A 391 2.07 8.84 11.64
N PHE A 392 3.30 8.32 11.53
CA PHE A 392 4.51 9.12 11.38
C PHE A 392 4.45 10.11 10.19
N GLY A 393 4.02 9.65 9.02
CA GLY A 393 3.90 10.53 7.84
C GLY A 393 2.77 11.57 7.97
N SER A 394 1.66 11.20 8.62
CA SER A 394 0.56 12.12 8.93
C SER A 394 1.01 13.25 9.83
N TYR A 395 1.66 12.87 10.91
CA TYR A 395 2.06 13.77 11.98
C TYR A 395 3.12 14.75 11.47
N GLN A 396 4.13 14.25 10.74
CA GLN A 396 5.12 15.14 10.12
C GLN A 396 4.48 16.14 9.14
N LYS A 397 3.55 15.68 8.29
CA LYS A 397 2.80 16.58 7.40
C LYS A 397 1.99 17.60 8.20
N ALA A 398 1.29 17.17 9.25
CA ALA A 398 0.55 18.06 10.13
C ALA A 398 1.45 19.12 10.76
N GLN A 399 2.64 18.76 11.25
CA GLN A 399 3.61 19.72 11.79
C GLN A 399 4.13 20.71 10.73
N ARG A 400 4.34 20.27 9.48
CA ARG A 400 4.70 21.18 8.37
C ARG A 400 3.58 22.18 8.09
N ILE A 401 2.33 21.72 8.00
CA ILE A 401 1.17 22.58 7.79
C ILE A 401 1.00 23.56 8.97
N LYS A 402 1.18 23.08 10.21
CA LYS A 402 1.11 23.89 11.43
C LYS A 402 2.18 24.98 11.48
N SER A 403 3.41 24.66 11.08
CA SER A 403 4.51 25.63 10.95
C SER A 403 4.21 26.67 9.87
N ALA A 404 3.80 26.23 8.67
CA ALA A 404 3.42 27.14 7.58
C ALA A 404 2.25 28.06 7.97
N LEU A 405 1.23 27.52 8.63
CA LEU A 405 0.08 28.29 9.12
C LEU A 405 0.50 29.34 10.15
N THR A 406 1.38 28.97 11.10
CA THR A 406 1.90 29.91 12.11
C THR A 406 2.65 31.07 11.44
N ASN A 407 3.45 30.77 10.42
CA ASN A 407 4.15 31.78 9.62
C ASN A 407 3.21 32.67 8.80
N ALA A 408 2.14 32.11 8.22
CA ALA A 408 1.14 32.90 7.49
C ALA A 408 0.38 33.86 8.42
N ILE A 409 0.04 33.41 9.63
CA ILE A 409 -0.59 34.25 10.67
C ILE A 409 0.36 35.38 11.10
N SER A 410 1.64 35.09 11.33
CA SER A 410 2.61 36.11 11.75
C SER A 410 2.89 37.15 10.66
N LYS A 411 2.85 36.74 9.38
CA LYS A 411 2.90 37.63 8.21
C LYS A 411 1.61 38.44 7.97
N GLN A 412 0.57 38.25 8.80
CA GLN A 412 -0.75 38.88 8.65
C GLN A 412 -1.37 38.65 7.27
N VAL A 413 -1.25 37.43 6.73
CA VAL A 413 -1.90 37.06 5.47
C VAL A 413 -3.42 37.15 5.63
N LEU A 414 -4.12 37.74 4.65
CA LEU A 414 -5.58 37.95 4.69
C LEU A 414 -6.37 36.63 4.70
N ASP A 415 -5.98 35.68 3.85
CA ASP A 415 -6.53 34.33 3.79
C ASP A 415 -5.39 33.32 3.72
N VAL A 416 -5.22 32.54 4.79
CA VAL A 416 -4.12 31.58 4.90
C VAL A 416 -4.25 30.41 3.92
N ARG A 417 -5.44 30.18 3.33
CA ARG A 417 -5.65 29.14 2.31
C ARG A 417 -5.02 29.48 0.96
N LEU A 418 -4.75 30.76 0.73
CA LEU A 418 -4.10 31.28 -0.46
C LEU A 418 -2.59 31.50 -0.25
N ASP A 419 -2.10 31.41 0.99
CA ASP A 419 -0.67 31.51 1.29
C ASP A 419 0.11 30.40 0.58
N LYS A 420 1.20 30.78 -0.09
CA LYS A 420 2.01 29.85 -0.89
C LYS A 420 2.61 28.73 -0.04
N ASP A 421 3.15 29.06 1.13
CA ASP A 421 3.85 28.10 1.99
C ASP A 421 2.84 27.12 2.62
N VAL A 422 1.66 27.62 3.02
CA VAL A 422 0.55 26.79 3.50
C VAL A 422 0.06 25.84 2.41
N ARG A 423 -0.15 26.33 1.18
CA ARG A 423 -0.58 25.50 0.05
C ARG A 423 0.46 24.46 -0.33
N GLU A 424 1.75 24.81 -0.32
CA GLU A 424 2.84 23.86 -0.57
C GLU A 424 2.89 22.77 0.50
N ALA A 425 2.75 23.13 1.78
CA ALA A 425 2.65 22.16 2.87
C ALA A 425 1.41 21.25 2.73
N LEU A 426 0.25 21.80 2.36
CA LEU A 426 -0.97 21.03 2.11
C LEU A 426 -0.83 20.11 0.89
N ALA A 427 -0.16 20.58 -0.16
CA ALA A 427 0.12 19.85 -1.40
C ALA A 427 1.14 18.73 -1.21
N SER A 428 1.98 18.79 -0.17
CA SER A 428 2.99 17.76 0.09
C SER A 428 2.33 16.39 0.28
N HIS A 429 2.64 15.42 -0.58
CA HIS A 429 2.12 14.06 -0.43
C HIS A 429 2.89 13.31 0.67
N ARG A 430 2.22 12.39 1.38
CA ARG A 430 2.84 11.57 2.44
C ARG A 430 3.96 10.70 1.88
N ILE A 431 3.80 10.24 0.65
CA ILE A 431 4.74 9.45 -0.12
C ILE A 431 4.55 9.87 -1.57
N PHE A 432 5.66 10.25 -2.21
CA PHE A 432 5.88 10.60 -3.62
C PHE A 432 4.64 10.94 -4.48
N SER A 433 4.58 12.20 -4.94
CA SER A 433 3.80 12.57 -6.13
C SER A 433 4.45 11.94 -7.38
N PHE A 434 4.35 10.63 -7.54
CA PHE A 434 4.60 10.04 -8.83
C PHE A 434 3.47 10.52 -9.74
N PHE A 435 3.84 11.36 -10.70
CA PHE A 435 2.99 12.19 -11.53
C PHE A 435 2.37 13.37 -10.75
N SER A 436 2.72 14.59 -11.14
CA SER A 436 2.10 15.86 -10.75
C SER A 436 0.59 15.96 -11.10
N LEU A 437 -0.07 14.83 -11.37
CA LEU A 437 -1.44 14.68 -11.84
C LEU A 437 -2.46 14.67 -10.71
N LYS A 438 -2.08 14.32 -9.46
CA LYS A 438 -3.00 14.28 -8.32
C LYS A 438 -2.64 15.31 -7.26
N LYS A 439 -3.60 16.18 -6.94
CA LYS A 439 -3.54 17.05 -5.78
C LYS A 439 -3.63 16.22 -4.50
N ALA A 440 -2.96 16.66 -3.45
CA ALA A 440 -3.08 16.01 -2.15
C ALA A 440 -4.48 16.27 -1.58
N LYS A 441 -5.12 15.25 -1.00
CA LYS A 441 -6.46 15.36 -0.41
C LYS A 441 -6.62 16.54 0.56
N ALA A 442 -5.56 16.85 1.33
CA ALA A 442 -5.53 18.01 2.22
C ALA A 442 -5.67 19.35 1.47
N LEU A 443 -5.03 19.46 0.30
CA LEU A 443 -5.18 20.61 -0.58
C LEU A 443 -6.55 20.64 -1.26
N ASP A 444 -7.07 19.47 -1.68
CA ASP A 444 -8.39 19.39 -2.30
C ASP A 444 -9.51 19.84 -1.36
N ASN A 445 -9.48 19.43 -0.09
CA ASN A 445 -10.44 19.89 0.92
C ASN A 445 -10.44 21.43 1.06
N ILE A 446 -9.26 22.04 0.97
CA ILE A 446 -9.10 23.49 1.07
C ILE A 446 -9.57 24.18 -0.22
N ASP A 447 -9.25 23.63 -1.38
CA ASP A 447 -9.73 24.14 -2.67
C ASP A 447 -11.26 24.03 -2.79
N GLU A 448 -11.87 22.96 -2.28
CA GLU A 448 -13.32 22.80 -2.20
C GLU A 448 -13.96 23.89 -1.32
N SER A 449 -13.37 24.18 -0.15
CA SER A 449 -13.87 25.25 0.73
C SER A 449 -13.86 26.62 0.05
N LEU A 450 -12.82 26.93 -0.74
CA LEU A 450 -12.71 28.18 -1.49
C LEU A 450 -13.77 28.26 -2.61
N ARG A 451 -14.04 27.14 -3.30
CA ARG A 451 -15.09 27.08 -4.34
C ARG A 451 -16.48 27.28 -3.75
N THR A 452 -16.78 26.65 -2.62
CA THR A 452 -18.08 26.79 -1.94
C THR A 452 -18.32 28.22 -1.48
N GLU A 453 -17.33 28.87 -0.87
CA GLU A 453 -17.43 30.28 -0.50
C GLU A 453 -17.58 31.20 -1.71
N ALA A 454 -16.89 30.94 -2.82
CA ALA A 454 -17.06 31.70 -4.05
C ALA A 454 -18.49 31.57 -4.61
N SER A 455 -19.10 30.39 -4.55
CA SER A 455 -20.48 30.18 -5.02
C SER A 455 -21.55 30.83 -4.14
N LEU A 456 -21.27 31.11 -2.87
CA LEU A 456 -22.22 31.76 -1.95
C LEU A 456 -22.20 33.29 -2.03
N ASN A 457 -21.19 33.87 -2.67
CA ASN A 457 -21.03 35.31 -2.84
C ASN A 457 -21.49 35.81 -4.23
N VAL A 458 -22.08 34.92 -5.05
CA VAL A 458 -22.75 35.23 -6.32
C VAL A 458 -24.25 35.20 -6.07
#